data_AF-A0A081P4U7-F1
#
_entry.id   AF-A0A081P4U7-F1
#
_cell.length_a   1.000
_cell.length_b   1.000
_cell.length_c   1.000
_cell.angle_alpha   90.00
_cell.angle_beta   90.00
_cell.angle_gamma   90.00
#
_symmetry.space_group_name_H-M   'P 1'
#
loop_
_entity.id
_entity.type
_entity.pdbx_description
1 polymer ?
#
loop_
_entity_poly.entity_id
_entity_poly.type
_entity_poly.pdbx_seq_one_letter_code
_entity_poly.pdbx_strand_id
1 'polypeptide(L)'
;MSAVLGFTCLFIGLVIVNAVYSYQSKHIDPAFGSTFLFQLKMLPLFLPANLLIGYGVRWVQQSFGQLTTALVSAKIIELLVCLLMGYMFMQEMPTWKTWVGLLIIIGGFILMKWK
;
A
#
# COMPACT_ATOMS: atom_id res chain seq x y z
N MET A 1 -9.62 15.57 12.86
CA MET A 1 -8.24 15.05 12.67
C MET A 1 -7.83 15.32 11.22
N SER A 2 -6.55 15.62 10.98
CA SER A 2 -6.09 16.08 9.67
C SER A 2 -6.03 14.95 8.64
N ALA A 3 -6.61 15.18 7.46
CA ALA A 3 -6.52 14.24 6.32
C ALA A 3 -5.07 13.89 5.97
N VAL A 4 -4.14 14.85 6.13
CA VAL A 4 -2.71 14.67 5.91
C VAL A 4 -2.15 13.57 6.80
N LEU A 5 -2.47 13.58 8.10
CA LEU A 5 -2.03 12.53 9.02
C LEU A 5 -2.60 11.16 8.63
N GLY A 6 -3.86 11.13 8.16
CA GLY A 6 -4.49 9.91 7.65
C GLY A 6 -3.73 9.32 6.47
N PHE A 7 -3.40 10.14 5.47
CA PHE A 7 -2.62 9.73 4.31
C PHE A 7 -1.18 9.33 4.67
N THR A 8 -0.53 10.03 5.60
CA THR A 8 0.81 9.67 6.08
C THR A 8 0.80 8.30 6.77
N CYS A 9 -0.17 8.04 7.64
CA CYS A 9 -0.32 6.72 8.28
C CYS A 9 -0.59 5.61 7.26
N LEU A 10 -1.46 5.86 6.28
CA LEU A 10 -1.69 4.92 5.17
C LEU A 10 -0.39 4.63 4.41
N PHE A 11 0.34 5.67 4.00
CA PHE A 11 1.58 5.52 3.25
C PHE A 11 2.62 4.71 4.04
N ILE A 12 2.90 5.08 5.29
CA ILE A 12 3.90 4.39 6.11
C ILE A 12 3.51 2.93 6.35
N GLY A 13 2.24 2.67 6.72
CA GLY A 13 1.77 1.32 6.98
C GLY A 13 1.85 0.43 5.73
N LEU A 14 1.43 0.96 4.57
CA LEU A 14 1.50 0.24 3.30
C LEU A 14 2.95 0.03 2.83
N VAL A 15 3.84 1.00 3.04
CA VAL A 15 5.29 0.84 2.76
C VAL A 15 5.88 -0.29 3.59
N ILE A 16 5.59 -0.34 4.89
CA ILE A 16 6.08 -1.40 5.76
C ILE A 16 5.61 -2.77 5.26
N VAL A 17 4.30 -2.94 5.06
CA VAL A 17 3.71 -4.20 4.60
C VAL A 17 4.32 -4.65 3.26
N ASN A 18 4.38 -3.75 2.29
CA ASN A 18 4.90 -4.08 0.96
C ASN A 18 6.42 -4.32 0.97
N ALA A 19 7.18 -3.64 1.84
CA ALA A 19 8.60 -3.92 2.02
C ALA A 19 8.84 -5.33 2.58
N VAL A 20 8.01 -5.79 3.53
CA VAL A 20 8.09 -7.15 4.06
C VAL A 20 7.84 -8.17 2.96
N TYR A 21 6.77 -8.00 2.17
CA TYR A 21 6.49 -8.91 1.07
C TYR A 21 7.57 -8.89 -0.02
N SER A 22 8.08 -7.71 -0.37
CA SER A 22 9.13 -7.58 -1.38
C SER A 22 10.45 -8.20 -0.91
N TYR A 23 10.78 -8.04 0.37
CA TYR A 23 11.93 -8.71 0.98
C TYR A 23 11.75 -10.23 0.96
N GLN A 24 10.57 -10.73 1.34
CA GLN A 24 10.25 -12.15 1.31
C GLN A 24 10.45 -12.72 -0.10
N SER A 25 9.85 -12.10 -1.11
CA SER A 25 9.92 -12.54 -2.51
C SER A 25 11.33 -12.57 -3.07
N LYS A 26 12.22 -11.70 -2.59
CA LYS A 26 13.59 -11.61 -3.08
C LYS A 26 14.58 -12.51 -2.33
N HIS A 27 14.41 -12.68 -1.03
CA HIS A 27 15.47 -13.27 -0.17
C HIS A 27 15.06 -14.55 0.56
N ILE A 28 13.77 -14.88 0.61
CA ILE A 28 13.29 -16.05 1.34
C ILE A 28 12.98 -17.16 0.34
N ASP A 29 13.50 -18.37 0.62
CA ASP A 29 13.25 -19.55 -0.18
C ASP A 29 11.72 -19.80 -0.31
N PRO A 30 11.21 -20.10 -1.52
CA PRO A 30 9.79 -20.22 -1.79
C PRO A 30 9.12 -21.43 -1.11
N ALA A 31 9.87 -22.29 -0.40
CA ALA A 31 9.29 -23.33 0.42
C ALA A 31 8.32 -22.73 1.47
N PHE A 32 7.25 -23.48 1.74
CA PHE A 32 6.23 -23.06 2.69
C PHE A 32 6.81 -22.86 4.11
N GLY A 33 7.72 -23.75 4.54
CA GLY A 33 8.29 -23.70 5.89
C GLY A 33 9.14 -22.45 6.15
N SER A 34 10.03 -22.08 5.24
CA SER A 34 10.83 -20.85 5.31
C SER A 34 9.93 -19.61 5.29
N THR A 35 8.92 -19.60 4.42
CA THR A 35 7.94 -18.51 4.32
C THR A 35 7.14 -18.36 5.62
N PHE A 36 6.64 -19.46 6.19
CA PHE A 36 5.86 -19.45 7.43
C PHE A 36 6.67 -18.95 8.62
N LEU A 37 7.92 -19.42 8.78
CA LEU A 37 8.82 -18.96 9.84
C LEU A 37 9.17 -17.48 9.69
N PHE A 38 9.39 -17.01 8.46
CA PHE A 38 9.59 -15.59 8.19
C PHE A 38 8.36 -14.77 8.61
N GLN A 39 7.17 -15.16 8.19
CA GLN A 39 5.94 -14.46 8.54
C GLN A 39 5.70 -14.39 10.05
N LEU A 40 5.94 -15.49 10.78
CA LEU A 40 5.90 -15.51 12.25
C LEU A 40 6.86 -14.48 12.87
N LYS A 41 8.09 -14.37 12.36
CA LYS A 41 9.07 -13.38 12.83
C LYS A 41 8.68 -11.95 12.51
N MET A 42 7.90 -11.73 11.45
CA MET A 42 7.48 -10.40 11.02
C MET A 42 6.18 -9.92 11.69
N LEU A 43 5.47 -10.76 12.45
CA LEU A 43 4.27 -10.37 13.21
C LEU A 43 4.43 -9.10 14.06
N PRO A 44 5.53 -8.90 14.81
CA PRO A 44 5.73 -7.68 15.59
C PRO A 44 5.79 -6.41 14.73
N LEU A 45 6.17 -6.52 13.45
CA LEU A 45 6.20 -5.41 12.50
C LEU A 45 4.84 -5.23 11.80
N PHE A 46 4.12 -6.33 11.51
CA PHE A 46 2.78 -6.26 10.92
C PHE A 46 1.76 -5.61 11.86
N LEU A 47 1.89 -5.79 13.17
CA LEU A 47 0.97 -5.18 14.14
C LEU A 47 0.93 -3.63 14.03
N PRO A 48 2.04 -2.89 14.19
CA PRO A 48 2.03 -1.43 14.06
C PRO A 48 1.68 -0.99 12.63
N ALA A 49 2.08 -1.74 11.60
CA ALA A 49 1.73 -1.42 10.21
C ALA A 49 0.21 -1.49 9.99
N ASN A 50 -0.46 -2.52 10.49
CA ASN A 50 -1.91 -2.65 10.42
C ASN A 50 -2.63 -1.57 11.23
N LEU A 51 -2.10 -1.19 12.39
CA LEU A 51 -2.65 -0.08 13.17
C LEU A 51 -2.55 1.24 12.39
N LEU A 52 -1.41 1.52 11.76
CA LEU A 52 -1.22 2.70 10.92
C LEU A 52 -2.22 2.72 9.75
N ILE A 53 -2.42 1.60 9.07
CA ILE A 53 -3.40 1.49 7.98
C ILE A 53 -4.82 1.74 8.51
N GLY A 54 -5.20 1.08 9.62
CA GLY A 54 -6.53 1.21 10.22
C GLY A 54 -6.84 2.64 10.68
N TYR A 55 -5.92 3.28 11.40
CA TYR A 55 -6.06 4.69 11.80
C TYR A 55 -6.05 5.63 10.58
N GLY A 56 -5.20 5.35 9.59
CA GLY A 56 -5.13 6.09 8.35
C GLY A 56 -6.46 6.11 7.61
N VAL A 57 -7.07 4.93 7.36
CA VAL A 57 -8.40 4.82 6.75
C VAL A 57 -9.44 5.57 7.58
N ARG A 58 -9.43 5.42 8.91
CA ARG A 58 -10.40 6.08 9.79
C ARG A 58 -10.31 7.60 9.69
N TRP A 59 -9.10 8.18 9.68
CA TRP A 59 -8.93 9.64 9.60
C TRP A 59 -9.25 10.21 8.22
N VAL A 60 -8.92 9.48 7.14
CA VAL A 60 -9.34 9.87 5.79
C VAL A 60 -10.87 9.80 5.67
N GLN A 61 -11.50 8.73 6.16
CA GLN A 61 -12.96 8.62 6.18
C GLN A 61 -13.61 9.78 6.95
N GLN A 62 -13.08 10.12 8.13
CA GLN A 62 -13.58 11.24 8.93
C GLN A 62 -13.43 12.60 8.22
N SER A 63 -12.39 12.75 7.39
CA SER A 63 -12.13 14.00 6.67
C SER A 63 -13.01 14.16 5.42
N PHE A 64 -13.34 13.05 4.73
CA PHE A 64 -14.09 13.06 3.48
C PHE A 64 -15.54 12.56 3.59
N GLY A 65 -15.96 12.09 4.77
CA GLY A 65 -17.31 11.62 5.06
C GLY A 65 -17.72 10.31 4.37
N GLN A 66 -16.79 9.61 3.71
CA GLN A 66 -17.10 8.43 2.89
C GLN A 66 -16.00 7.37 2.97
N LEU A 67 -16.37 6.15 3.41
CA LEU A 67 -15.45 5.01 3.53
C LEU A 67 -14.85 4.61 2.17
N THR A 68 -15.65 4.64 1.10
CA THR A 68 -15.18 4.33 -0.26
C THR A 68 -14.01 5.22 -0.68
N THR A 69 -14.06 6.50 -0.33
CA THR A 69 -12.95 7.44 -0.61
C THR A 69 -11.68 7.01 0.10
N ALA A 70 -11.79 6.68 1.38
CA ALA A 70 -10.66 6.26 2.19
C ALA A 70 -10.04 4.96 1.65
N LEU A 71 -10.86 3.95 1.37
CA LEU A 71 -10.39 2.67 0.86
C LEU A 71 -9.78 2.78 -0.54
N VAL A 72 -10.42 3.50 -1.47
CA VAL A 72 -9.84 3.67 -2.82
C VAL A 72 -8.54 4.46 -2.77
N SER A 73 -8.49 5.53 -1.96
CA SER A 73 -7.24 6.28 -1.77
C SER A 73 -6.10 5.40 -1.21
N ALA A 74 -6.41 4.51 -0.26
CA ALA A 74 -5.43 3.54 0.25
C ALA A 74 -4.94 2.60 -0.85
N LYS A 75 -5.82 2.15 -1.76
CA LYS A 75 -5.43 1.31 -2.91
C LYS A 75 -4.58 2.04 -3.94
N ILE A 76 -4.86 3.30 -4.21
CA ILE A 76 -4.00 4.12 -5.09
C ILE A 76 -2.60 4.27 -4.47
N ILE A 77 -2.53 4.55 -3.17
CA ILE A 77 -1.26 4.63 -2.44
C ILE A 77 -0.53 3.27 -2.48
N GLU A 78 -1.24 2.17 -2.25
CA GLU A 78 -0.70 0.82 -2.31
C GLU A 78 -0.08 0.52 -3.68
N LEU A 79 -0.74 0.89 -4.79
CA LEU A 79 -0.20 0.73 -6.14
C LEU A 79 1.10 1.53 -6.35
N LEU A 80 1.15 2.78 -5.88
CA LEU A 80 2.36 3.60 -5.96
C LEU A 80 3.50 2.99 -5.14
N VAL A 81 3.19 2.47 -3.96
CA VAL A 81 4.16 1.76 -3.11
C VAL A 81 4.64 0.48 -3.79
N CYS A 82 3.77 -0.30 -4.44
CA CYS A 82 4.18 -1.50 -5.17
C CYS A 82 5.18 -1.16 -6.28
N LEU A 83 4.98 -0.07 -7.01
CA LEU A 83 5.95 0.38 -8.02
C LEU A 83 7.27 0.81 -7.41
N LEU A 84 7.23 1.53 -6.29
CA LEU A 84 8.42 1.89 -5.53
C LEU A 84 9.19 0.64 -5.08
N MET A 85 8.48 -0.36 -4.53
CA MET A 85 9.10 -1.59 -4.06
C MET A 85 9.64 -2.47 -5.20
N GLY A 86 8.92 -2.58 -6.31
CA GLY A 86 9.40 -3.28 -7.51
C GLY A 86 10.69 -2.66 -8.05
N TYR A 87 10.75 -1.32 -8.09
CA TYR A 87 11.96 -0.61 -8.46
C TYR A 87 13.10 -0.83 -7.45
N MET A 88 12.84 -0.72 -6.14
CA MET A 88 13.88 -0.84 -5.11
C MET A 88 14.41 -2.27 -4.92
N PHE A 89 13.51 -3.26 -4.86
CA PHE A 89 13.87 -4.65 -4.57
C PHE A 89 14.18 -5.43 -5.84
N MET A 90 13.34 -5.32 -6.87
CA MET A 90 13.45 -6.15 -8.07
C MET A 90 14.17 -5.44 -9.23
N GLN A 91 14.54 -4.16 -9.07
CA GLN A 91 15.12 -3.33 -10.13
C GLN A 91 14.23 -3.23 -11.38
N GLU A 92 12.92 -3.39 -11.18
CA GLU A 92 11.92 -3.27 -12.23
C GLU A 92 11.71 -1.79 -12.56
N MET A 93 12.24 -1.36 -13.71
CA MET A 93 12.02 0.01 -14.21
C MET A 93 10.59 0.15 -14.73
N PRO A 94 9.78 1.08 -14.19
CA PRO A 94 8.43 1.31 -14.69
C PRO A 94 8.47 1.80 -16.14
N THR A 95 7.73 1.11 -17.01
CA THR A 95 7.65 1.49 -18.43
C THR A 95 6.59 2.57 -18.64
N TRP A 96 6.59 3.21 -19.81
CA TRP A 96 5.50 4.14 -20.19
C TRP A 96 4.11 3.50 -20.06
N LYS A 97 3.98 2.20 -20.34
CA LYS A 97 2.71 1.46 -20.19
C LYS A 97 2.24 1.41 -18.73
N THR A 98 3.18 1.31 -17.79
CA THR A 98 2.89 1.34 -16.35
C THR A 98 2.27 2.68 -15.93
N TRP A 99 2.84 3.78 -16.42
CA TRP A 99 2.32 5.13 -16.15
C TRP A 99 0.95 5.37 -16.77
N VAL A 100 0.71 4.88 -18.00
CA VAL A 100 -0.62 4.91 -18.62
C VAL A 100 -1.63 4.10 -17.81
N GLY A 101 -1.26 2.91 -17.34
CA GLY A 101 -2.12 2.08 -16.49
C GLY A 101 -2.50 2.79 -15.18
N LEU A 102 -1.54 3.42 -14.51
CA LEU A 102 -1.80 4.24 -13.32
C LEU A 102 -2.77 5.39 -13.61
N LEU A 103 -2.56 6.11 -14.72
CA LEU A 103 -3.43 7.21 -15.13
C LEU A 103 -4.87 6.74 -15.36
N ILE A 104 -5.08 5.57 -15.96
CA ILE A 104 -6.42 4.99 -16.15
C ILE A 104 -7.09 4.72 -14.80
N ILE A 105 -6.36 4.15 -13.83
CA ILE A 105 -6.89 3.85 -12.49
C ILE A 105 -7.29 5.14 -11.76
N ILE A 106 -6.39 6.14 -11.77
CA ILE A 106 -6.66 7.44 -11.14
C ILE A 106 -7.82 8.16 -11.85
N GLY A 107 -7.86 8.11 -13.18
CA GLY A 107 -8.94 8.67 -13.99
C GLY A 107 -10.28 8.01 -13.71
N GLY A 108 -10.33 6.69 -13.62
CA GLY A 108 -11.53 5.93 -13.25
C GLY A 108 -12.05 6.31 -11.86
N PHE A 109 -11.16 6.53 -10.89
CA PHE A 109 -11.54 7.01 -9.57
C PHE A 109 -12.14 8.42 -9.60
N ILE A 110 -11.52 9.34 -10.34
CA ILE A 110 -12.03 10.71 -10.51
C ILE A 110 -13.42 10.67 -11.17
N LEU A 111 -13.61 9.83 -12.20
CA LEU A 111 -14.90 9.64 -12.86
C LEU A 111 -15.97 9.09 -11.91
N MET A 112 -15.66 8.08 -11.08
CA MET A 112 -16.60 7.57 -10.07
C MET A 112 -17.00 8.61 -9.03
N LYS A 113 -16.14 9.60 -8.81
CA LYS A 113 -16.38 10.73 -7.90
C LYS A 113 -17.09 11.90 -8.59
N TRP A 114 -17.05 11.95 -9.91
CA TRP A 114 -17.70 13.00 -10.68
C TRP A 114 -19.20 12.71 -10.71
N LYS A 115 -19.95 13.60 -10.08
CA LYS A 115 -21.40 13.52 -9.95
C LYS A 115 -22.10 13.76 -11.29
#